data_AF-A0A916PHI8-F1
#
_entry.id   AF-A0A916PHI8-F1
#
_cell.length_a   1.000
_cell.length_b   1.000
_cell.length_c   1.000
_cell.angle_alpha   90.00
_cell.angle_beta   90.00
_cell.angle_gamma   90.00
#
_symmetry.space_group_name_H-M   'P 1'
#
loop_
_entity.id
_entity.type
_entity.pdbx_description
1 polymer ?
#
loop_
_entity_poly.entity_id
_entity_poly.type
_entity_poly.pdbx_seq_one_letter_code
_entity_poly.pdbx_strand_id
1 'polypeptide(L)'
;MLQEICHRYVAIKRREAIQPAFDAIIGVVDEVLPIERTDVEHARDALLRYQTLSARDALHIAVMAHHDITRLMSFDRGFDSYPGIKRLA
;
A
#
# COMPACT_ATOMS: atom_id res chain seq x y z
N MET A 1 -2.94 2.45 2.88
CA MET A 1 -1.71 2.27 3.67
C MET A 1 -1.71 3.25 4.83
N LEU A 2 -1.34 2.83 6.05
CA LEU A 2 -1.40 3.67 7.25
C LEU A 2 -0.50 4.92 7.17
N GLN A 3 0.70 4.80 6.59
CA GLN A 3 1.58 5.96 6.37
C GLN A 3 0.92 7.04 5.50
N GLU A 4 0.14 6.64 4.49
CA GLU A 4 -0.55 7.57 3.58
C GLU A 4 -1.61 8.40 4.32
N ILE A 5 -2.21 7.88 5.40
CA ILE A 5 -3.09 8.66 6.27
C ILE A 5 -2.30 9.79 6.91
N CYS A 6 -1.17 9.48 7.56
CA CYS A 6 -0.31 10.51 8.15
C CYS A 6 0.13 11.53 7.09
N HIS A 7 0.61 11.07 5.94
CA HIS A 7 1.05 11.93 4.85
C HIS A 7 -0.05 12.88 4.37
N ARG A 8 -1.24 12.35 4.02
CA ARG A 8 -2.34 13.16 3.48
C ARG A 8 -2.92 14.12 4.51
N TYR A 9 -3.17 13.67 5.74
CA TYR A 9 -3.78 14.52 6.77
C TYR A 9 -2.83 15.63 7.23
N VAL A 10 -1.51 15.42 7.22
CA VAL A 10 -0.54 16.50 7.41
C VAL A 10 -0.59 17.48 6.24
N ALA A 11 -0.60 17.00 5.00
CA ALA A 11 -0.61 17.85 3.80
C ALA A 11 -1.84 18.76 3.71
N ILE A 12 -3.02 18.26 4.12
CA ILE A 12 -4.27 19.04 4.14
C ILE A 12 -4.51 19.81 5.44
N LYS A 13 -3.50 19.90 6.33
CA LYS A 13 -3.55 20.61 7.62
C LYS A 13 -4.65 20.12 8.57
N ARG A 14 -4.92 18.80 8.58
CA ARG A 14 -5.92 18.15 9.44
C ARG A 14 -5.30 17.10 10.37
N ARG A 15 -4.28 17.48 11.13
CA ARG A 15 -3.55 16.54 12.02
C ARG A 15 -4.44 15.92 13.08
N GLU A 16 -5.45 16.66 13.55
CA GLU A 16 -6.44 16.21 14.52
C GLU A 16 -7.23 14.98 14.06
N ALA A 17 -7.37 14.78 12.74
CA ALA A 17 -8.12 13.68 12.17
C ALA A 17 -7.26 12.43 11.88
N ILE A 18 -5.94 12.47 12.17
CA ILE A 18 -5.07 11.29 12.03
C ILE A 18 -5.49 10.18 12.99
N GLN A 19 -5.62 10.49 14.28
CA GLN A 19 -5.95 9.48 15.30
C GLN A 19 -7.33 8.82 15.03
N PRO A 20 -8.43 9.56 14.80
CA PRO A 20 -9.71 8.94 14.46
C PRO A 20 -9.67 8.07 13.19
N ALA A 21 -8.89 8.46 12.18
CA ALA A 21 -8.74 7.67 10.95
C ALA A 21 -7.97 6.37 11.18
N PHE A 22 -6.93 6.41 12.03
CA PHE A 22 -6.22 5.20 12.46
C PHE A 22 -7.13 4.27 13.25
N ASP A 23 -7.81 4.79 14.27
CA ASP A 23 -8.71 3.99 15.12
C ASP A 23 -9.80 3.30 14.29
N ALA A 24 -10.39 4.03 13.34
CA ALA A 24 -11.43 3.48 12.45
C ALA A 24 -10.92 2.33 11.56
N ILE A 25 -9.69 2.42 11.05
CA ILE A 25 -9.12 1.37 10.17
C ILE A 25 -8.60 0.20 10.98
N ILE A 26 -7.84 0.45 12.04
CA ILE A 26 -7.29 -0.59 12.91
C ILE A 26 -8.41 -1.38 13.59
N GLY A 27 -9.52 -0.73 13.94
CA GLY A 27 -10.67 -1.39 14.56
C GLY A 27 -11.43 -2.38 13.67
N VAL A 28 -11.13 -2.45 12.36
CA VAL A 28 -11.86 -3.32 11.41
C VAL A 28 -10.97 -4.30 10.64
N VAL A 29 -9.65 -4.19 10.72
CA VAL A 29 -8.73 -5.09 10.03
C VAL A 29 -8.22 -6.18 10.99
N ASP A 30 -8.10 -7.40 10.49
CA ASP A 30 -7.58 -8.52 11.29
C ASP A 30 -6.06 -8.41 11.53
N GLU A 31 -5.32 -7.93 10.52
CA GLU A 31 -3.85 -7.88 10.54
C GLU A 31 -3.32 -6.62 9.84
N VAL A 32 -2.22 -6.09 10.36
CA VAL A 32 -1.42 -5.03 9.74
C VAL A 32 -0.04 -5.59 9.45
N LEU A 33 0.26 -5.78 8.17
CA LEU A 33 1.56 -6.31 7.74
C LEU A 33 2.64 -5.22 7.85
N PRO A 34 3.79 -5.52 8.49
CA PRO A 34 4.93 -4.62 8.48
C PRO A 34 5.55 -4.56 7.08
N ILE A 35 6.33 -3.51 6.83
CA ILE A 35 7.22 -3.44 5.68
C ILE A 35 8.60 -3.88 6.15
N GLU A 36 9.09 -4.99 5.62
CA GLU A 36 10.42 -5.50 5.90
C GLU A 36 11.44 -5.02 4.86
N ARG A 37 12.72 -5.21 5.18
CA ARG A 37 13.81 -4.86 4.27
C ARG A 37 13.68 -5.56 2.91
N THR A 38 13.31 -6.84 2.93
CA THR A 38 13.10 -7.67 1.74
C THR A 38 12.03 -7.08 0.82
N ASP A 39 10.94 -6.53 1.39
CA ASP A 39 9.89 -5.87 0.62
C ASP A 39 10.41 -4.63 -0.09
N VAL A 40 11.25 -3.83 0.58
CA VAL A 40 11.85 -2.62 -0.03
C VAL A 40 12.84 -2.98 -1.13
N GLU A 41 13.63 -4.04 -0.95
CA GLU A 41 14.56 -4.54 -1.97
C GLU A 41 13.80 -5.09 -3.19
N HIS A 42 12.72 -5.85 -2.99
CA HIS A 42 11.84 -6.30 -4.07
C HIS A 42 11.14 -5.13 -4.77
N ALA A 43 10.68 -4.12 -4.04
CA ALA A 43 10.07 -2.93 -4.62
C ALA A 43 11.07 -2.16 -5.50
N ARG A 44 12.33 -2.02 -5.06
CA ARG A 44 13.41 -1.46 -5.89
C ARG A 44 13.56 -2.23 -7.20
N ASP A 45 13.62 -3.55 -7.13
CA ASP A 45 13.81 -4.38 -8.33
C ASP A 45 12.61 -4.29 -9.28
N ALA A 46 11.40 -4.21 -8.74
CA ALA A 46 10.18 -3.96 -9.51
C ALA A 46 10.21 -2.60 -10.21
N LEU A 47 10.65 -1.53 -9.54
CA LEU A 47 10.75 -0.19 -10.13
C LEU A 47 11.80 -0.11 -11.25
N LEU A 48 12.93 -0.81 -11.10
CA LEU A 48 13.94 -0.89 -12.15
C LEU A 48 13.44 -1.64 -13.39
N ARG A 49 12.51 -2.60 -13.20
CA ARG A 49 11.93 -3.41 -14.27
C ARG A 49 10.71 -2.76 -14.94
N TYR A 50 9.84 -2.11 -14.17
CA TYR A 50 8.55 -1.58 -14.62
C TYR A 50 8.49 -0.06 -14.44
N GLN A 51 8.88 0.66 -15.48
CA GLN A 51 9.04 2.14 -15.44
C GLN A 51 7.74 2.91 -15.17
N THR A 52 6.57 2.27 -15.32
CA THR A 52 5.27 2.89 -15.06
C THR A 52 4.77 2.69 -13.63
N LEU A 53 5.43 1.85 -12.82
CA LEU A 53 5.05 1.66 -11.42
C LEU A 53 5.47 2.86 -10.59
N SER A 54 4.55 3.36 -9.77
CA SER A 54 4.92 4.28 -8.71
C SER A 54 5.69 3.54 -7.61
N ALA A 55 6.55 4.26 -6.87
CA ALA A 55 7.26 3.69 -5.72
C ALA A 55 6.29 3.14 -4.66
N ARG A 56 5.12 3.78 -4.51
CA ARG A 56 4.08 3.33 -3.59
C ARG A 56 3.49 1.98 -4.02
N ASP A 57 3.17 1.84 -5.30
CA ASP A 57 2.53 0.63 -5.81
C ASP A 57 3.53 -0.53 -5.84
N ALA A 58 4.78 -0.26 -6.20
CA ALA A 58 5.85 -1.26 -6.13
C ALA A 58 6.03 -1.81 -4.71
N LEU A 59 5.96 -0.96 -3.69
CA LEU A 59 6.03 -1.41 -2.29
C LEU A 59 4.80 -2.23 -1.88
N HIS A 60 3.60 -1.81 -2.29
CA HIS A 60 2.38 -2.58 -2.05
C HIS A 60 2.47 -3.98 -2.67
N ILE A 61 2.88 -4.06 -3.92
CA ILE A 61 3.05 -5.31 -4.64
C ILE A 61 4.11 -6.19 -3.98
N ALA A 62 5.22 -5.62 -3.53
CA ALA A 62 6.29 -6.37 -2.89
C ALA A 62 5.83 -7.04 -1.58
N VAL A 63 5.16 -6.28 -0.71
CA VAL A 63 4.56 -6.82 0.53
C VAL A 63 3.51 -7.88 0.21
N MET A 64 2.65 -7.62 -0.78
CA MET A 64 1.65 -8.60 -1.20
C MET A 64 2.28 -9.90 -1.71
N ALA A 65 3.35 -9.82 -2.49
CA ALA A 65 4.05 -10.99 -3.00
C ALA A 65 4.74 -11.78 -1.88
N HIS A 66 5.33 -11.10 -0.89
CA HIS A 66 5.96 -11.76 0.27
C HIS A 66 4.94 -12.54 1.12
N HIS A 67 3.69 -12.06 1.19
CA HIS A 67 2.61 -12.69 1.95
C HIS A 67 1.62 -13.52 1.08
N ASP A 68 1.97 -13.84 -0.17
CA ASP A 68 1.12 -14.59 -1.11
C ASP A 68 -0.29 -13.99 -1.34
N ILE A 69 -0.42 -12.67 -1.21
CA ILE A 69 -1.67 -11.95 -1.39
C ILE A 69 -1.85 -11.59 -2.86
N THR A 70 -2.92 -12.08 -3.47
CA THR A 70 -3.23 -11.84 -4.90
C THR A 70 -4.47 -10.97 -5.12
N ARG A 71 -5.16 -10.56 -4.07
CA ARG A 71 -6.39 -9.75 -4.14
C ARG A 71 -6.22 -8.47 -3.35
N LEU A 72 -6.63 -7.35 -3.94
CA LEU A 72 -6.49 -6.01 -3.37
C LEU A 72 -7.81 -5.25 -3.44
N MET A 73 -8.17 -4.54 -2.37
CA MET A 73 -9.21 -3.52 -2.42
C MET A 73 -8.53 -2.14 -2.49
N SER A 74 -8.68 -1.44 -3.61
CA SER A 74 -8.01 -0.16 -3.84
C SER A 74 -8.76 0.67 -4.87
N PHE A 75 -8.89 1.96 -4.61
CA PHE A 75 -9.40 2.91 -5.62
C PHE A 75 -8.37 3.25 -6.71
N ASP A 76 -7.12 2.82 -6.54
CA ASP A 76 -6.06 3.04 -7.53
C ASP A 76 -6.14 1.99 -8.64
N ARG A 77 -6.48 2.43 -9.85
CA ARG A 77 -6.59 1.56 -11.03
C ARG A 77 -5.23 1.17 -11.59
N GLY A 78 -4.14 1.78 -11.13
CA GLY A 78 -2.78 1.43 -11.55
C GLY A 78 -2.44 -0.05 -11.30
N PHE A 79 -3.01 -0.63 -10.23
CA PHE A 79 -2.83 -2.06 -9.91
C PHE A 79 -3.47 -3.01 -10.94
N ASP A 80 -4.44 -2.56 -11.75
CA ASP A 80 -5.05 -3.40 -12.80
C ASP A 80 -4.02 -3.81 -13.87
N SER A 81 -2.90 -3.07 -13.96
CA SER A 81 -1.83 -3.35 -14.92
C SER A 81 -0.81 -4.41 -14.43
N TYR A 82 -0.86 -4.81 -13.16
CA TYR A 82 0.15 -5.70 -12.59
C TYR A 82 -0.26 -7.18 -12.62
N PRO A 83 0.49 -8.06 -13.30
CA PRO A 83 0.19 -9.48 -13.36
C PRO A 83 0.16 -10.14 -11.98
N GLY A 84 -0.85 -10.97 -11.71
CA GLY A 84 -0.98 -11.71 -10.44
C GLY A 84 -1.74 -10.97 -9.33
N ILE A 85 -2.13 -9.71 -9.56
CA ILE A 85 -2.96 -8.94 -8.63
C ILE A 85 -4.35 -8.74 -9.23
N LYS A 86 -5.38 -9.04 -8.43
CA LYS A 86 -6.78 -8.82 -8.78
C LYS A 86 -7.38 -7.76 -7.86
N ARG A 87 -7.69 -6.59 -8.42
CA ARG A 87 -8.42 -5.53 -7.72
C ARG A 87 -9.90 -5.89 -7.59
N LEU A 88 -10.49 -5.73 -6.40
CA LEU A 88 -11.85 -6.18 -6.10
C LEU A 88 -12.94 -5.09 -6.23
N ALA A 89 -12.55 -3.81 -6.20
CA ALA A 89 -13.40 -2.64 -6.40
C ALA A 89 -12.52 -1.47 -6.82
#